data_AF-A0A7C2JS85-F1
#
_entry.id   AF-A0A7C2JS85-F1
#
_cell.length_a   1.000
_cell.length_b   1.000
_cell.length_c   1.000
_cell.angle_alpha   90.00
_cell.angle_beta   90.00
_cell.angle_gamma   90.00
#
_symmetry.space_group_name_H-M   'P 1'
#
loop_
_entity.id
_entity.type
_entity.pdbx_description
1 polymer ?
#
loop_
_entity_poly.entity_id
_entity_poly.type
_entity_poly.pdbx_seq_one_letter_code
_entity_poly.pdbx_strand_id
1 'polypeptide(L)' 'MPVEDRSARLTVLIDPRKKALFESLCADEDQTPSQVVRRLIRAYIEERTGKPWVPKDSPRKAAKGKR' A
#
# COMPACT_ATOMS: atom_id res chain seq x y z
N MET A 1 27.33 3.60 5.33
CA MET A 1 25.90 3.84 5.62
C MET A 1 25.09 3.33 4.45
N PRO A 2 24.57 2.09 4.49
CA PRO A 2 23.88 1.54 3.33
C PRO A 2 22.44 2.10 3.30
N VAL A 3 22.14 2.82 2.22
CA VAL A 3 20.78 3.27 1.88
C VAL A 3 19.92 2.01 1.74
N GLU A 4 18.99 1.90 2.67
CA GLU A 4 18.04 0.81 2.78
C GLU A 4 17.21 0.67 1.50
N ASP A 5 17.30 -0.49 0.84
CA ASP A 5 16.50 -0.88 -0.31
C ASP A 5 15.05 -1.17 0.14
N ARG A 6 14.29 -0.10 0.43
CA ARG A 6 12.97 -0.17 1.09
C ARG A 6 11.79 -0.23 0.10
N SER A 7 12.03 -0.18 -1.20
CA SER A 7 10.96 -0.15 -2.20
C SER A 7 11.31 -0.87 -3.49
N ALA A 8 10.68 -2.02 -3.71
CA ALA A 8 10.67 -2.68 -5.01
C ALA A 8 9.62 -2.04 -5.94
N ARG A 9 9.96 -1.87 -7.23
CA ARG A 9 9.04 -1.35 -8.25
C ARG A 9 8.18 -2.50 -8.80
N LEU A 10 6.86 -2.40 -8.64
CA LEU A 10 5.89 -3.28 -9.29
C LEU A 10 5.33 -2.57 -10.53
N THR A 11 5.56 -3.14 -11.72
CA THR A 11 4.97 -2.66 -12.98
C THR A 11 3.88 -3.63 -13.41
N VAL A 12 2.66 -3.14 -13.61
CA VAL A 12 1.51 -3.95 -14.06
C VAL A 12 0.94 -3.29 -15.32
N LEU A 13 0.70 -4.09 -16.35
CA LEU A 13 -0.04 -3.65 -17.52
C LEU A 13 -1.53 -3.81 -17.24
N ILE A 14 -2.27 -2.71 -17.37
CA ILE A 14 -3.72 -2.69 -17.21
C ILE A 14 -4.36 -2.00 -18.41
N ASP A 15 -5.60 -2.36 -18.69
CA ASP A 15 -6.39 -1.72 -19.74
C ASP A 15 -6.51 -0.20 -19.51
N PRO A 16 -6.40 0.63 -20.56
CA PRO A 16 -6.41 2.09 -20.43
C PRO A 16 -7.73 2.64 -19.86
N ARG A 17 -8.87 2.00 -20.14
CA ARG A 17 -10.17 2.43 -19.58
C ARG A 17 -10.25 2.13 -18.09
N LYS A 18 -9.75 0.97 -17.67
CA LYS A 18 -9.65 0.63 -16.24
C LYS A 18 -8.70 1.57 -15.50
N LYS A 19 -7.56 1.92 -16.11
CA LYS A 19 -6.61 2.89 -15.55
C LYS A 19 -7.28 4.25 -15.31
N ALA A 20 -7.96 4.78 -16.32
CA ALA A 20 -8.63 6.08 -16.23
C ALA A 20 -9.71 6.09 -15.14
N LEU A 21 -10.54 5.05 -15.06
CA LEU A 21 -11.55 4.93 -14.02
C LEU A 21 -10.92 4.83 -12.62
N PHE A 22 -9.86 4.02 -12.47
CA PHE A 22 -9.16 3.88 -11.21
C PHE A 22 -8.53 5.20 -10.75
N GLU A 23 -7.89 5.94 -11.66
CA GLU A 23 -7.32 7.26 -11.36
C GLU A 23 -8.40 8.27 -10.98
N SER A 24 -9.56 8.25 -11.64
CA SER A 24 -10.70 9.12 -11.30
C SER A 24 -11.26 8.83 -9.91
N LEU A 25 -11.41 7.55 -9.55
CA LEU A 25 -11.87 7.14 -8.21
C LEU A 25 -10.87 7.54 -7.13
N CYS A 26 -9.58 7.31 -7.40
CA CYS A 26 -8.51 7.74 -6.49
C CYS A 26 -8.53 9.27 -6.28
N ALA A 27 -8.76 10.04 -7.34
CA ALA A 27 -8.83 11.50 -7.26
C ALA A 27 -10.05 11.99 -6.46
N ASP A 28 -11.19 11.32 -6.58
CA ASP A 28 -12.41 11.65 -5.82
C ASP A 28 -12.22 11.42 -4.31
N GLU A 29 -11.47 10.38 -3.94
CA GLU A 29 -11.17 10.03 -2.54
C GLU A 29 -9.92 10.75 -1.96
N ASP A 30 -9.31 11.68 -2.70
CA ASP A 30 -8.04 12.35 -2.34
C ASP A 30 -6.89 11.35 -2.07
N GLN A 31 -6.86 10.24 -2.81
CA GLN A 31 -5.84 9.19 -2.69
C GLN A 31 -4.99 9.10 -3.96
N THR A 32 -3.73 8.70 -3.79
CA THR A 32 -2.89 8.36 -4.94
C THR A 32 -3.13 6.90 -5.35
N PRO A 33 -3.10 6.57 -6.66
CA PRO A 33 -3.23 5.20 -7.16
C PRO A 33 -2.28 4.21 -6.45
N SER A 34 -1.05 4.64 -6.18
CA SER A 34 -0.04 3.85 -5.46
C SER A 34 -0.44 3.54 -4.01
N GLN A 35 -1.11 4.45 -3.31
CA GLN A 35 -1.60 4.21 -1.95
C GLN A 35 -2.74 3.18 -1.96
N VAL A 36 -3.67 3.30 -2.89
CA VAL A 36 -4.79 2.36 -3.04
C VAL A 36 -4.27 0.96 -3.40
N VAL A 37 -3.37 0.85 -4.38
CA VAL A 37 -2.75 -0.44 -4.77
C VAL A 37 -2.02 -1.09 -3.59
N ARG A 38 -1.28 -0.32 -2.79
CA ARG A 38 -0.61 -0.86 -1.58
C ARG A 38 -1.61 -1.41 -0.57
N ARG A 39 -2.74 -0.74 -0.36
CA ARG A 39 -3.81 -1.21 0.54
C ARG A 39 -4.47 -2.47 0.00
N LEU A 40 -4.74 -2.54 -1.31
CA LEU A 40 -5.28 -3.73 -1.97
C LEU A 40 -4.34 -4.93 -1.85
N ILE A 41 -3.04 -4.73 -2.09
CA ILE A 41 -2.03 -5.78 -1.93
C ILE A 41 -2.01 -6.29 -0.48
N ARG A 42 -2.04 -5.39 0.50
CA ARG A 42 -2.06 -5.76 1.92
C ARG A 42 -3.30 -6.59 2.24
N ALA A 43 -4.48 -6.09 1.90
CA ALA A 43 -5.74 -6.78 2.16
C ALA A 43 -5.77 -8.17 1.51
N TYR A 44 -5.26 -8.29 0.28
CA TYR A 44 -5.16 -9.57 -0.43
C TYR A 44 -4.25 -10.57 0.30
N ILE A 45 -3.09 -10.13 0.80
CA ILE A 45 -2.19 -10.99 1.57
C ILE A 45 -2.84 -11.41 2.89
N GLU A 46 -3.49 -10.48 3.59
CA GLU A 46 -4.15 -10.74 4.87
C GLU A 46 -5.30 -11.75 4.72
N GLU A 47 -6.15 -11.57 3.70
CA GLU A 47 -7.24 -12.48 3.37
C GLU A 47 -6.73 -13.89 3.06
N ARG A 48 -5.66 -14.00 2.25
CA ARG A 48 -5.10 -15.30 1.85
C ARG A 48 -4.31 -16.01 2.94
N THR A 49 -3.67 -15.26 3.83
CA THR A 49 -2.79 -15.82 4.87
C THR A 49 -3.51 -15.97 6.21
N GLY A 50 -4.66 -15.31 6.39
CA GLY A 50 -5.41 -15.25 7.65
C GLY A 50 -4.63 -14.56 8.77
N LYS A 51 -3.57 -13.82 8.44
CA LYS A 51 -2.67 -13.16 9.39
C LYS A 51 -2.50 -11.70 9.00
N PRO A 52 -2.46 -10.76 9.97
CA PRO A 52 -2.19 -9.38 9.68
C PRO A 52 -0.81 -9.23 9.06
N TRP A 53 -0.71 -8.49 7.95
CA TRP A 53 0.56 -8.26 7.28
C TRP A 53 1.35 -7.20 8.04
N VAL A 54 2.49 -7.59 8.61
CA VAL A 54 3.39 -6.70 9.35
C VAL A 54 4.64 -6.48 8.50
N PRO A 55 4.98 -5.24 8.11
CA PRO A 55 6.27 -4.97 7.50
C PRO A 55 7.35 -5.38 8.50
N LYS A 56 8.33 -6.17 8.03
CA LYS A 56 9.44 -6.68 8.85
C LYS A 56 10.27 -5.55 9.52
N ASP A 57 10.14 -4.33 9.00
CA ASP A 57 10.84 -3.11 9.44
C ASP A 57 9.88 -1.97 9.87
N SER A 58 8.66 -2.29 10.34
CA SER A 58 7.85 -1.25 10.98
C SER A 58 8.47 -0.94 12.36
N PRO A 59 8.99 0.28 12.61
CA PRO A 59 9.19 0.69 13.99
C PRO A 59 7.80 0.64 14.60
N ARG A 60 7.62 -0.20 15.63
CA ARG A 60 6.41 -0.19 16.46
C ARG A 60 6.06 1.28 16.67
N LYS A 61 4.90 1.74 16.19
CA LYS A 61 4.37 3.04 16.59
C LYS A 61 4.35 2.98 18.12
N ALA A 62 5.34 3.62 18.74
CA ALA A 62 5.45 3.72 20.16
C ALA A 62 4.10 4.25 20.66
N ALA A 63 3.54 3.52 21.61
CA ALA A 63 2.35 3.89 22.34
C ALA A 63 2.40 5.39 22.63
N LYS A 64 1.52 6.17 22.01
CA LYS A 64 1.30 7.57 22.38
C LYS A 64 0.48 7.55 23.67
N GLY A 65 1.13 7.16 24.76
CA GLY A 65 0.74 7.58 26.10
C GLY A 65 1.00 9.06 26.19
N LYS A 66 -0.06 9.86 26.23
CA LYS A 66 0.01 11.24 26.69
C LYS A 66 -0.80 11.29 27.98
N ARG A 67 -0.11 11.01 29.09
CA ARG A 67 -0.49 11.53 30.41
C ARG A 67 -0.09 13.00 30.47
#